data_AF-A0A099T2L6-F1
#
_entry.id   AF-A0A099T2L6-F1
#
_cell.length_a   1.000
_cell.length_b   1.000
_cell.length_c   1.000
_cell.angle_alpha   90.00
_cell.angle_beta   90.00
_cell.angle_gamma   90.00
#
_symmetry.space_group_name_H-M   'P 1'
#
loop_
_entity.id
_entity.type
_entity.pdbx_description
1 polymer ?
#
loop_
_entity_poly.entity_id
_entity_poly.type
_entity_poly.pdbx_seq_one_letter_code
_entity_poly.pdbx_strand_id
1 'polypeptide(L)' 'ELLNGPCGGSMDGKCEVDPEKDCAWELIYERLERIGRLDLLDEVRDAKDRLVK' A
#
# COMPACT_ATOMS: atom_id res chain seq x y z
N GLU A 1 7.91 -5.73 4.54
CA GLU A 1 7.02 -5.71 3.37
C GLU A 1 5.64 -5.28 3.83
N LEU A 2 4.97 -4.41 3.07
CA LEU A 2 3.55 -4.13 3.30
C LEU A 2 2.75 -5.35 2.83
N LEU A 3 1.97 -5.91 3.76
CA LEU A 3 0.93 -6.88 3.43
C LEU A 3 -0.33 -6.10 3.05
N ASN A 4 -1.26 -6.76 2.35
CA ASN A 4 -2.60 -6.23 2.20
C ASN A 4 -3.13 -5.91 3.59
N GLY A 5 -3.54 -4.65 3.80
CA GLY A 5 -4.07 -4.20 5.08
C GLY A 5 -5.31 -5.02 5.46
N PRO A 6 -5.77 -4.94 6.72
CA PRO A 6 -6.98 -5.63 7.14
C PRO A 6 -8.26 -5.04 6.50
N CYS A 7 -8.16 -3.88 5.86
CA CYS A 7 -9.23 -3.20 5.13
C CYS A 7 -9.06 -3.39 3.61
N GLY A 8 -10.16 -3.26 2.89
CA GLY A 8 -10.27 -3.40 1.43
C GLY A 8 -9.88 -2.17 0.62
N GLY A 9 -9.59 -1.02 1.24
CA GLY A 9 -9.25 0.19 0.47
C GLY A 9 -9.28 1.52 1.23
N SER A 10 -9.30 2.61 0.46
CA SER A 10 -9.49 3.98 0.91
C SER A 10 -10.81 4.58 0.43
N MET A 11 -11.33 5.53 1.20
CA MET A 11 -12.38 6.47 0.80
C MET A 11 -11.96 7.87 1.24
N ASP A 12 -11.84 8.80 0.30
CA ASP A 12 -11.41 10.19 0.54
C ASP A 12 -10.10 10.29 1.36
N GLY A 13 -9.13 9.42 1.06
CA GLY A 13 -7.83 9.36 1.76
C GLY A 13 -7.86 8.70 3.15
N LYS A 14 -9.04 8.26 3.63
CA LYS A 14 -9.22 7.55 4.90
C LYS A 14 -9.40 6.05 4.69
N CYS A 15 -9.20 5.26 5.74
CA CYS A 15 -9.47 3.83 5.74
C CYS A 15 -10.96 3.55 5.54
N GLU A 16 -11.32 2.63 4.65
CA GLU A 16 -12.73 2.34 4.31
C GLU A 16 -13.61 1.87 5.48
N VAL A 17 -13.01 1.25 6.52
CA VAL A 17 -13.73 0.73 7.70
C VAL A 17 -13.54 1.59 8.94
N ASP A 18 -12.64 2.58 8.89
CA ASP A 18 -12.32 3.45 10.03
C ASP A 18 -11.97 4.87 9.53
N PRO A 19 -12.98 5.76 9.42
CA PRO A 19 -12.79 7.10 8.86
C PRO A 19 -11.86 8.02 9.66
N GLU A 20 -11.55 7.69 10.92
CA GLU A 20 -10.60 8.48 11.71
C GLU A 20 -9.15 8.20 11.28
N LYS A 21 -8.89 7.05 10.65
CA LYS A 21 -7.55 6.63 10.23
C LYS A 21 -7.26 7.02 8.78
N ASP A 22 -6.10 7.63 8.56
CA ASP A 22 -5.58 7.84 7.21
C ASP A 22 -5.25 6.50 6.53
N CYS A 23 -5.51 6.39 5.23
CA CYS A 23 -5.15 5.20 4.48
C CYS A 23 -3.63 5.18 4.22
N ALA A 24 -2.95 4.15 4.73
CA ALA A 24 -1.52 3.99 4.53
C ALA A 24 -1.13 3.86 3.05
N TRP A 25 -1.94 3.18 2.22
CA TRP A 25 -1.65 3.04 0.79
C TRP A 25 -1.73 4.36 0.03
N GLU A 26 -2.72 5.20 0.35
CA GLU A 26 -2.85 6.55 -0.22
C GLU A 26 -1.61 7.38 0.14
N LEU A 27 -1.22 7.40 1.42
CA LEU A 27 -0.04 8.13 1.89
C LEU A 27 1.26 7.65 1.23
N ILE A 28 1.38 6.35 0.96
CA ILE A 28 2.53 5.78 0.23
C ILE A 28 2.52 6.27 -1.21
N TYR A 29 1.37 6.17 -1.90
CA TYR A 29 1.23 6.63 -3.28
C TYR A 29 1.59 8.12 -3.40
N GLU A 30 0.97 8.98 -2.60
CA GLU A 30 1.24 10.43 -2.61
C GLU A 30 2.72 10.75 -2.35
N ARG A 31 3.35 10.01 -1.42
CA ARG A 31 4.78 10.18 -1.14
C ARG A 31 5.63 9.79 -2.33
N LEU A 32 5.34 8.63 -2.95
CA LEU A 32 6.08 8.13 -4.11
C LEU A 32 5.92 9.07 -5.31
N GLU A 33 4.71 9.56 -5.57
CA GLU A 33 4.44 10.57 -6.59
C GLU A 33 5.27 11.84 -6.34
N ARG A 34 5.26 12.36 -5.10
CA ARG A 34 6.01 13.57 -4.73
C ARG A 34 7.52 13.47 -4.94
N ILE A 35 8.09 12.27 -4.79
CA ILE A 35 9.53 12.04 -5.00
C ILE A 35 9.84 11.47 -6.40
N GLY A 36 8.86 11.35 -7.29
CA GLY A 36 9.02 10.82 -8.63
C GLY A 36 9.41 9.34 -8.67
N ARG A 37 8.93 8.55 -7.71
CA ARG A 37 9.26 7.12 -7.53
C ARG A 37 8.08 6.16 -7.69
N LEU A 38 7.11 6.50 -8.55
CA LEU A 38 5.98 5.61 -8.85
C LEU A 38 6.41 4.32 -9.56
N ASP A 39 7.60 4.31 -10.20
CA ASP A 39 8.23 3.13 -10.81
C ASP A 39 8.34 1.94 -9.83
N LEU A 40 8.43 2.22 -8.53
CA LEU A 40 8.51 1.18 -7.49
C LEU A 40 7.23 0.35 -7.34
N LEU A 41 6.09 0.84 -7.85
CA LEU A 41 4.82 0.11 -7.81
C LEU A 41 4.63 -0.81 -9.04
N ASP A 42 5.36 -0.55 -10.13
CA ASP A 42 5.28 -1.33 -11.38
C ASP A 42 6.14 -2.62 -11.33
N GLU A 43 7.07 -2.70 -10.37
CA GLU A 43 7.94 -3.85 -10.19
C GLU A 43 7.15 -5.07 -9.68
N VAL A 44 6.93 -6.05 -10.56
CA VAL A 44 6.45 -7.38 -10.14
C VAL A 44 7.56 -8.05 -9.34
N ARG A 45 7.38 -8.10 -8.02
CA ARG A 45 8.28 -8.82 -7.13
C ARG A 45 7.84 -10.27 -7.03
N ASP A 46 8.80 -11.18 -7.12
CA ASP A 46 8.56 -12.59 -6.86
C ASP A 46 7.93 -12.77 -5.48
N ALA A 47 7.03 -13.74 -5.37
CA ALA A 47 6.46 -14.12 -4.10
C ALA A 47 7.61 -14.45 -3.15
N LYS A 48 7.69 -13.72 -2.03
CA LYS A 48 8.66 -14.04 -1.00
C LYS A 48 8.51 -15.50 -0.61
N ASP A 49 9.59 -16.26 -0.73
CA ASP A 49 9.64 -17.68 -0.42
C ASP A 49 9.09 -17.94 0.99
N ARG A 50 7.84 -18.44 1.06
CA ARG A 50 7.20 -18.93 2.29
C ARG A 50 7.06 -20.45 2.28
N LEU A 51 7.63 -21.13 1.28
CA LEU A 51 7.52 -22.57 1.07
C LEU A 51 8.75 -23.37 1.52
N VAL A 52 9.66 -22.77 2.28
CA VAL A 52 10.61 -23.58 3.07
C VAL A 52 9.85 -24.06 4.31
N LYS A 53 9.42 -25.33 4.26
CA LYS A 53 8.92 -26.10 5.41
C LYS A 53 9.92 -26.07 6.57
#